data_AF-A0A8T5L822-F1
#
_entry.id   AF-A0A8T5L822-F1
#
_cell.length_a   1.000
_cell.length_b   1.000
_cell.length_c   1.000
_cell.angle_alpha   90.00
_cell.angle_beta   90.00
_cell.angle_gamma   90.00
#
_symmetry.space_group_name_H-M   'P 1'
#
loop_
_entity.id
_entity.type
_entity.pdbx_description
1 polymer ?
#
loop_
_entity_poly.entity_id
_entity_poly.type
_entity_poly.pdbx_seq_one_letter_code
_entity_poly.pdbx_strand_id
1 'polypeptide(L)'
;MKKLIKKYYEKLKQHVIDVLKIKKSPHSIAMGFAVGTFLEIIPLPGITFLVGLLIVFIFKKINKISMLLAFLFWNILLTGPLYILAFQIGNMLFEPGNVVFFHYQFLDIAYNFARRVVVGAAIIGFFVAVISYFGMFYIIKWYQKKYPPVEDEFSIVD
;
A
#
# COMPACT_ATOMS: atom_id res chain seq x y z
N MET A 1 14.22 0.09 -38.47
CA MET A 1 13.67 -0.51 -37.22
C MET A 1 14.59 -0.43 -36.01
N LYS A 2 15.82 -1.00 -36.03
CA LYS A 2 16.71 -1.06 -34.84
C LYS A 2 17.04 0.31 -34.20
N LYS A 3 17.22 1.38 -35.01
CA LYS A 3 17.44 2.76 -34.51
C LYS A 3 16.24 3.34 -33.76
N LEU A 4 15.02 3.08 -34.22
CA LEU A 4 13.79 3.58 -33.58
C LEU A 4 13.56 2.86 -32.25
N ILE A 5 13.72 1.53 -32.22
CA ILE A 5 13.61 0.73 -30.99
C ILE A 5 14.63 1.19 -29.94
N LYS A 6 15.90 1.41 -30.35
CA LYS A 6 16.94 1.93 -29.46
C LYS A 6 16.59 3.33 -28.92
N LYS A 7 16.07 4.23 -29.76
CA LYS A 7 15.63 5.57 -29.33
C LYS A 7 14.51 5.51 -28.28
N TYR A 8 13.51 4.64 -28.48
CA TYR A 8 12.42 4.47 -27.52
C TYR A 8 12.90 3.80 -26.23
N TYR A 9 13.80 2.81 -26.30
CA TYR A 9 14.41 2.18 -25.14
C TYR A 9 15.20 3.19 -24.29
N GLU A 10 16.07 4.00 -24.91
CA GLU A 10 16.83 5.02 -24.19
C GLU A 10 15.90 6.10 -23.62
N LYS A 11 14.85 6.50 -24.34
CA LYS A 11 13.86 7.45 -23.82
C LYS A 11 13.09 6.89 -22.62
N LEU A 12 12.70 5.62 -22.65
CA LEU A 12 12.03 4.94 -21.54
C LEU A 12 12.96 4.80 -20.34
N LYS A 13 14.20 4.34 -20.58
CA LYS A 13 15.25 4.23 -19.57
C LYS A 13 15.51 5.58 -18.91
N GLN A 14 15.64 6.65 -19.70
CA GLN A 14 15.86 7.98 -19.17
C GLN A 14 14.66 8.47 -18.36
N HIS A 15 13.43 8.25 -18.83
CA HIS A 15 12.23 8.61 -18.06
C HIS A 15 12.12 7.84 -16.75
N VAL A 16 12.48 6.55 -16.75
CA VAL A 16 12.57 5.73 -15.54
C VAL A 16 13.64 6.29 -14.60
N ILE A 17 14.82 6.62 -15.11
CA ILE A 17 15.90 7.24 -14.33
C ILE A 17 15.45 8.60 -13.77
N ASP A 18 14.80 9.44 -14.55
CA ASP A 18 14.34 10.77 -14.12
C ASP A 18 13.25 10.65 -13.05
N VAL A 19 12.31 9.71 -13.20
CA VAL A 19 11.30 9.39 -12.17
C VAL A 19 11.94 8.86 -10.89
N LEU A 20 13.00 8.05 -11.01
CA LEU A 20 13.78 7.56 -9.87
C LEU A 20 14.65 8.66 -9.23
N LYS A 21 15.05 9.67 -10.01
CA LYS A 21 15.78 10.87 -9.56
C LYS A 21 14.89 11.91 -8.88
N ILE A 22 13.57 11.87 -9.06
CA ILE A 22 12.64 12.73 -8.31
C ILE A 22 12.89 12.45 -6.82
N LYS A 23 13.55 13.39 -6.12
CA LYS A 23 13.80 13.32 -4.68
C LYS A 23 12.47 13.27 -3.94
N LYS A 24 11.96 12.05 -3.71
CA LYS A 24 10.81 11.83 -2.83
C LYS A 24 11.34 11.65 -1.42
N SER A 25 10.76 12.38 -0.49
CA SER A 25 11.15 12.27 0.91
C SER A 25 10.90 10.85 1.41
N PRO A 26 11.76 10.30 2.30
CA PRO A 26 11.53 9.01 2.95
C PRO A 26 10.12 8.93 3.56
N HIS A 27 9.65 10.05 4.11
CA HIS A 27 8.29 10.19 4.63
C HIS A 27 7.21 9.95 3.57
N SER A 28 7.30 10.56 2.39
CA SER A 28 6.32 10.40 1.31
C SER A 28 6.23 8.94 0.83
N ILE A 29 7.38 8.28 0.70
CA ILE A 29 7.46 6.87 0.30
C ILE A 29 6.88 5.97 1.38
N ALA A 30 7.27 6.17 2.64
CA ALA A 30 6.77 5.44 3.79
C ALA A 30 5.24 5.60 3.94
N MET A 31 4.72 6.80 3.76
CA MET A 31 3.28 7.08 3.82
C MET A 31 2.51 6.29 2.75
N GLY A 32 3.01 6.29 1.50
CA GLY A 32 2.38 5.52 0.43
C GLY A 32 2.41 4.02 0.68
N PHE A 33 3.54 3.49 1.14
CA PHE A 33 3.63 2.06 1.44
C PHE A 33 2.70 1.67 2.60
N ALA A 34 2.66 2.45 3.69
CA ALA A 34 1.80 2.20 4.84
C ALA A 34 0.30 2.26 4.50
N VAL A 35 -0.11 3.25 3.70
CA VAL A 35 -1.50 3.36 3.27
C VAL A 35 -1.87 2.22 2.32
N GLY A 36 -0.98 1.85 1.40
CA GLY A 36 -1.20 0.68 0.54
C GLY A 36 -1.29 -0.62 1.33
N THR A 37 -0.46 -0.79 2.35
CA THR A 37 -0.53 -1.91 3.32
C THR A 37 -1.90 -1.97 3.98
N PHE A 38 -2.38 -0.86 4.54
CA PHE A 38 -3.67 -0.83 5.22
C PHE A 38 -4.82 -1.19 4.27
N LEU A 39 -4.82 -0.61 3.07
CA LEU A 39 -5.85 -0.84 2.06
C LEU A 39 -5.89 -2.28 1.55
N GLU A 40 -4.73 -2.96 1.43
CA GLU A 40 -4.69 -4.37 1.03
C GLU A 40 -5.15 -5.31 2.15
N ILE A 41 -5.00 -4.89 3.42
CA ILE A 41 -5.46 -5.68 4.58
C ILE A 41 -6.94 -5.47 4.87
N ILE A 42 -7.52 -4.30 4.58
CA ILE A 42 -8.97 -4.13 4.71
C ILE A 42 -9.68 -4.84 3.54
N PRO A 43 -10.67 -5.69 3.82
CA PRO A 43 -11.40 -6.42 2.78
C PRO A 43 -12.30 -5.45 1.96
N LEU A 44 -11.72 -4.86 0.92
CA LEU A 44 -12.37 -3.94 -0.04
C LEU A 44 -12.45 -4.58 -1.44
N PRO A 45 -13.19 -5.69 -1.61
CA PRO A 45 -13.18 -6.47 -2.85
C PRO A 45 -13.58 -5.61 -4.05
N GLY A 46 -12.72 -5.58 -5.07
CA GLY A 46 -12.97 -4.86 -6.33
C GLY A 46 -12.82 -3.34 -6.28
N ILE A 47 -12.67 -2.73 -5.09
CA ILE A 47 -12.59 -1.26 -4.96
C ILE A 47 -11.30 -0.75 -4.29
N THR A 48 -10.42 -1.62 -3.78
CA THR A 48 -9.14 -1.24 -3.15
C THR A 48 -8.34 -0.24 -3.99
N PHE A 49 -8.19 -0.50 -5.29
CA PHE A 49 -7.45 0.39 -6.19
C PHE A 49 -8.12 1.74 -6.40
N LEU A 50 -9.46 1.79 -6.48
CA LEU A 50 -10.22 3.04 -6.63
C LEU A 50 -10.08 3.90 -5.38
N VAL A 51 -10.17 3.29 -4.19
CA VAL A 51 -9.96 3.97 -2.91
C VAL A 51 -8.52 4.47 -2.80
N GLY A 52 -7.53 3.66 -3.18
CA GLY A 52 -6.14 4.08 -3.23
C GLY A 52 -5.91 5.27 -4.18
N LEU A 53 -6.52 5.24 -5.37
CA LEU A 53 -6.44 6.34 -6.33
C LEU A 53 -7.04 7.62 -5.77
N LEU A 54 -8.22 7.53 -5.13
CA LEU A 54 -8.87 8.66 -4.47
C LEU A 54 -8.00 9.24 -3.36
N ILE A 55 -7.39 8.39 -2.54
CA ILE A 55 -6.47 8.79 -1.48
C ILE A 55 -5.26 9.54 -2.05
N VAL A 56 -4.60 9.02 -3.08
CA VAL A 56 -3.47 9.72 -3.72
C VAL A 56 -3.91 11.04 -4.36
N PHE A 57 -5.13 11.09 -4.88
CA PHE A 57 -5.69 12.29 -5.45
C PHE A 57 -5.91 13.39 -4.39
N ILE A 58 -6.45 13.02 -3.23
CA ILE A 58 -6.71 13.95 -2.11
C ILE A 58 -5.40 14.31 -1.39
N PHE A 59 -4.57 13.31 -1.08
CA PHE A 59 -3.35 13.45 -0.28
C PHE A 59 -2.11 13.45 -1.17
N LYS A 60 -1.78 14.60 -1.75
CA LYS A 60 -0.64 14.77 -2.68
C LYS A 60 0.74 14.38 -2.11
N LYS A 61 0.87 14.32 -0.77
CA LYS A 61 2.11 13.90 -0.08
C LYS A 61 2.34 12.39 -0.17
N ILE A 62 1.32 11.59 -0.47
CA ILE A 62 1.42 10.14 -0.59
C ILE A 62 2.11 9.76 -1.90
N ASN A 63 3.14 8.93 -1.82
CA ASN A 63 3.79 8.40 -3.00
C ASN A 63 2.96 7.27 -3.62
N LYS A 64 2.41 7.52 -4.82
CA LYS A 64 1.59 6.56 -5.56
C LYS A 64 2.32 5.27 -5.95
N ILE A 65 3.62 5.37 -6.25
CA ILE A 65 4.43 4.20 -6.66
C ILE A 65 4.62 3.29 -5.45
N SER A 66 4.96 3.82 -4.28
CA SER A 66 5.14 2.99 -3.09
C SER A 66 3.84 2.39 -2.58
N MET A 67 2.71 3.08 -2.76
CA MET A 67 1.39 2.49 -2.49
C MET A 67 1.09 1.31 -3.42
N LEU A 68 1.36 1.42 -4.71
CA LEU A 68 1.23 0.29 -5.66
C LEU A 68 2.19 -0.85 -5.31
N LEU A 69 3.41 -0.56 -4.87
CA LEU A 69 4.35 -1.58 -4.41
C LEU A 69 3.83 -2.32 -3.18
N ALA A 70 3.14 -1.64 -2.25
CA ALA A 70 2.50 -2.30 -1.13
C ALA A 70 1.40 -3.26 -1.59
N PHE A 71 0.55 -2.86 -2.54
CA PHE A 71 -0.47 -3.76 -3.11
C PHE A 71 0.18 -5.03 -3.68
N LEU A 72 1.21 -4.88 -4.51
CA LEU A 72 1.92 -6.03 -5.10
C LEU A 72 2.59 -6.91 -4.03
N PHE A 73 3.25 -6.28 -3.06
CA PHE A 73 3.94 -6.99 -1.98
C PHE A 73 2.96 -7.87 -1.19
N TRP A 74 1.85 -7.30 -0.73
CA TRP A 74 0.89 -8.01 0.11
C TRP A 74 0.04 -9.02 -0.66
N ASN A 75 -0.31 -8.72 -1.91
CA ASN A 75 -1.05 -9.63 -2.77
C ASN A 75 -0.26 -10.92 -3.08
N ILE A 76 1.06 -10.80 -3.27
CA ILE A 76 1.95 -11.95 -3.46
C ILE A 76 2.22 -12.64 -2.12
N LEU A 77 2.46 -11.88 -1.05
CA LEU A 77 3.04 -12.45 0.15
C LEU A 77 2.03 -13.06 1.12
N LEU A 78 0.96 -12.40 1.61
CA LEU A 78 0.32 -12.90 2.84
C LEU A 78 -1.14 -12.45 3.12
N THR A 79 -1.98 -12.09 2.15
CA THR A 79 -3.36 -11.65 2.47
C THR A 79 -4.21 -12.75 3.15
N GLY A 80 -4.05 -14.01 2.77
CA GLY A 80 -4.79 -15.15 3.35
C GLY A 80 -4.57 -15.32 4.86
N PRO A 81 -3.31 -15.53 5.32
CA PRO A 81 -3.02 -15.64 6.75
C PRO A 81 -3.45 -14.42 7.57
N LEU A 82 -3.32 -13.21 7.01
CA LEU A 82 -3.76 -11.98 7.67
C LEU A 82 -5.28 -11.94 7.86
N TYR A 83 -6.07 -12.45 6.90
CA TYR A 83 -7.51 -12.57 7.06
C TYR A 83 -7.94 -13.59 8.11
N ILE A 84 -7.19 -14.68 8.28
CA ILE A 84 -7.43 -15.64 9.37
C ILE A 84 -7.20 -14.95 10.72
N LEU A 85 -6.06 -14.24 10.87
CA LEU A 85 -5.76 -13.50 12.09
C LEU A 85 -6.77 -12.39 12.35
N ALA A 86 -7.19 -11.66 11.31
CA ALA A 86 -8.24 -10.65 11.39
C ALA A 86 -9.55 -11.28 11.90
N PHE A 87 -9.97 -12.42 11.34
CA PHE A 87 -11.17 -13.10 11.83
C PHE A 87 -11.06 -13.51 13.30
N GLN A 88 -9.92 -14.05 13.74
CA GLN A 88 -9.70 -14.42 15.13
C GLN A 88 -9.80 -13.22 16.08
N ILE A 89 -9.11 -12.12 15.75
CA ILE A 89 -9.17 -10.87 16.51
C ILE A 89 -10.61 -10.33 16.56
N GLY A 90 -11.29 -10.28 15.42
CA GLY A 90 -12.69 -9.85 15.36
C GLY A 90 -13.60 -10.73 16.20
N ASN A 91 -13.43 -12.05 16.12
CA ASN A 91 -14.21 -13.01 16.89
C ASN A 91 -14.04 -12.83 18.41
N MET A 92 -12.85 -12.43 18.88
CA MET A 92 -12.64 -12.12 20.30
C MET A 92 -13.40 -10.87 20.77
N LEU A 93 -13.73 -9.95 19.86
CA LEU A 93 -14.41 -8.70 20.16
C LEU A 93 -15.93 -8.78 20.06
N PHE A 94 -16.46 -9.83 19.42
CA PHE A 94 -17.90 -10.03 19.25
C PHE A 94 -18.36 -11.24 20.06
N GLU A 95 -19.23 -11.01 21.05
CA GLU A 95 -19.87 -12.09 21.80
C GLU A 95 -20.62 -13.06 20.86
N PRO A 96 -20.62 -14.38 21.18
CA PRO A 96 -21.50 -15.33 20.52
C PRO A 96 -22.95 -15.03 20.92
N GLY A 97 -23.66 -14.22 20.12
CA GLY A 97 -25.05 -13.88 20.41
C GLY A 97 -25.58 -12.57 19.82
N ASN A 98 -24.73 -11.68 19.33
CA ASN A 98 -25.18 -10.46 18.62
C ASN A 98 -25.59 -10.79 17.17
N VAL A 99 -26.63 -11.61 17.04
CA VAL A 99 -27.19 -12.06 15.76
C VAL A 99 -28.12 -10.97 15.25
N VAL A 100 -27.69 -10.28 14.19
CA VAL A 100 -28.64 -9.62 13.31
C VAL A 100 -29.40 -10.73 12.60
N PHE A 101 -30.72 -10.65 12.59
CA PHE A 101 -31.60 -11.60 11.90
C PHE A 101 -32.07 -10.98 10.59
N PHE A 102 -31.63 -11.56 9.48
CA PHE A 102 -32.11 -11.34 8.13
C PHE A 102 -33.15 -12.40 7.78
N HIS A 103 -33.97 -12.12 6.77
CA HIS A 103 -34.99 -13.07 6.30
C HIS A 103 -34.38 -14.38 5.76
N TYR A 104 -33.13 -14.33 5.31
CA TYR A 104 -32.39 -15.48 4.79
C TYR A 104 -31.18 -15.79 5.67
N GLN A 105 -31.10 -17.01 6.20
CA GLN A 105 -30.05 -17.47 7.10
C GLN A 105 -28.62 -17.30 6.55
N PHE A 106 -28.44 -17.39 5.22
CA PHE A 106 -27.11 -17.18 4.62
C PHE A 106 -26.62 -15.74 4.77
N LEU A 107 -27.52 -14.75 4.83
CA LEU A 107 -27.17 -13.35 5.03
C LEU A 107 -26.69 -13.10 6.45
N ASP A 108 -27.27 -13.79 7.44
CA ASP A 108 -26.81 -13.72 8.84
C ASP A 108 -25.38 -14.22 8.97
N ILE A 109 -25.09 -15.35 8.34
CA ILE A 109 -23.75 -15.95 8.36
C ILE A 109 -22.76 -15.00 7.65
N ALA A 110 -23.11 -14.51 6.46
CA ALA A 110 -22.27 -13.61 5.69
C ALA A 110 -22.01 -12.29 6.43
N TYR A 111 -23.04 -11.68 7.02
CA TYR A 111 -22.92 -10.45 7.78
C TYR A 111 -22.05 -10.62 9.03
N ASN A 112 -22.32 -11.66 9.82
CA ASN A 112 -21.56 -11.92 11.04
C ASN A 112 -20.10 -12.30 10.76
N PHE A 113 -19.84 -13.00 9.66
CA PHE A 113 -18.48 -13.24 9.20
C PHE A 113 -17.80 -11.94 8.76
N ALA A 114 -18.44 -11.18 7.86
CA ALA A 114 -17.88 -9.94 7.31
C ALA A 114 -17.55 -8.92 8.40
N ARG A 115 -18.45 -8.67 9.36
CA ARG A 115 -18.19 -7.72 10.45
C ARG A 115 -16.97 -8.11 11.30
N ARG A 116 -16.79 -9.41 11.55
CA ARG A 116 -15.65 -9.93 12.34
C ARG A 116 -14.35 -9.70 11.59
N VAL A 117 -14.32 -10.09 10.31
CA VAL A 117 -13.15 -9.87 9.45
C VAL A 117 -12.83 -8.37 9.33
N VAL A 118 -13.82 -7.52 9.07
CA VAL A 118 -13.62 -6.07 8.91
C VAL A 118 -13.03 -5.43 10.16
N VAL A 119 -13.59 -5.71 11.34
CA VAL A 119 -13.07 -5.13 12.60
C VAL A 119 -11.67 -5.63 12.90
N GLY A 120 -11.44 -6.93 12.79
CA GLY A 120 -10.11 -7.47 13.02
C GLY A 120 -9.08 -6.98 11.99
N ALA A 121 -9.50 -6.83 10.73
CA ALA A 121 -8.68 -6.29 9.65
C ALA A 121 -8.32 -4.82 9.88
N ALA A 122 -9.26 -4.02 10.40
CA ALA A 122 -8.99 -2.64 10.77
C ALA A 122 -7.92 -2.55 11.88
N ILE A 123 -8.01 -3.41 12.89
CA ILE A 123 -7.06 -3.45 14.00
C ILE A 123 -5.68 -3.91 13.53
N ILE A 124 -5.60 -5.12 12.95
CA ILE A 124 -4.30 -5.67 12.51
C ILE A 124 -3.70 -4.83 11.39
N GLY A 125 -4.54 -4.36 10.45
CA GLY A 125 -4.13 -3.49 9.36
C GLY A 125 -3.53 -2.19 9.86
N PHE A 126 -4.09 -1.58 10.91
CA PHE A 126 -3.52 -0.38 11.52
C PHE A 126 -2.10 -0.64 12.05
N PHE A 127 -1.91 -1.69 12.86
CA PHE A 127 -0.58 -2.01 13.42
C PHE A 127 0.43 -2.39 12.33
N VAL A 128 0.03 -3.21 11.37
CA VAL A 128 0.90 -3.62 10.26
C VAL A 128 1.25 -2.44 9.36
N ALA A 129 0.31 -1.50 9.14
CA ALA A 129 0.58 -0.26 8.41
C ALA A 129 1.56 0.65 9.16
N VAL A 130 1.43 0.79 10.49
CA VAL A 130 2.37 1.56 11.32
C VAL A 130 3.77 0.95 11.26
N ILE A 131 3.89 -0.37 11.41
CA ILE A 131 5.17 -1.08 11.28
C ILE A 131 5.76 -0.88 9.88
N SER A 132 4.91 -1.00 8.84
CA SER A 132 5.31 -0.79 7.45
C SER A 132 5.78 0.63 7.17
N TYR A 133 5.16 1.64 7.79
CA TYR A 133 5.60 3.03 7.71
C TYR A 133 7.02 3.18 8.23
N PHE A 134 7.28 2.75 9.47
CA PHE A 134 8.60 2.90 10.08
C PHE A 134 9.65 2.07 9.33
N GLY A 135 9.33 0.82 8.99
CA GLY A 135 10.22 -0.04 8.21
C GLY A 135 10.64 0.62 6.89
N MET A 136 9.66 1.08 6.10
CA MET A 136 9.94 1.74 4.83
C MET A 136 10.70 3.07 5.03
N PHE A 137 10.35 3.85 6.05
CA PHE A 137 11.03 5.10 6.35
C PHE A 137 12.52 4.89 6.63
N TYR A 138 12.87 3.92 7.48
CA TYR A 138 14.27 3.63 7.81
C TYR A 138 15.02 3.00 6.64
N ILE A 139 14.40 2.11 5.87
CA ILE A 139 15.00 1.52 4.65
C ILE A 139 15.37 2.62 3.66
N ILE A 140 14.44 3.52 3.34
CA ILE A 140 14.67 4.59 2.36
C ILE A 140 15.68 5.62 2.89
N LYS A 141 15.58 5.99 4.17
CA LYS A 141 16.54 6.91 4.79
C LYS A 141 17.96 6.34 4.76
N TRP A 142 18.12 5.05 5.06
CA TRP A 142 19.40 4.35 4.95
C TRP A 142 19.90 4.29 3.51
N TYR A 143 19.03 3.94 2.56
CA TYR A 143 19.38 3.87 1.14
C TYR A 143 19.85 5.22 0.59
N GLN A 144 19.13 6.31 0.87
CA GLN A 144 19.49 7.66 0.43
C GLN A 144 20.77 8.18 1.09
N LYS A 145 21.07 7.76 2.33
CA LYS A 145 22.35 8.08 2.98
C LYS A 145 23.52 7.36 2.33
N LYS A 146 23.31 6.10 1.91
CA LYS A 146 24.35 5.26 1.30
C LYS A 146 24.59 5.59 -0.18
N TYR A 147 23.54 5.97 -0.90
CA TYR A 147 23.56 6.35 -2.31
C TYR A 147 22.93 7.73 -2.46
N PRO A 148 23.68 8.81 -2.11
CA PRO A 148 23.18 10.15 -2.27
C PRO A 148 22.81 10.40 -3.75
N PRO A 149 21.73 11.14 -4.02
CA PRO A 149 21.37 11.50 -5.39
C PRO A 149 22.55 12.26 -6.01
N VAL A 150 22.95 11.87 -7.23
CA VAL A 150 23.97 12.60 -8.00
C VAL A 150 23.54 14.06 -8.08
N GLU A 151 24.35 14.98 -7.57
CA GLU A 151 24.15 16.41 -7.77
C GLU A 151 24.31 16.71 -9.26
N ASP A 152 23.35 17.45 -9.84
CA ASP A 152 23.48 17.91 -11.21
C ASP A 152 24.64 18.93 -11.26
N GLU A 153 25.82 18.46 -11.68
CA GLU A 153 27.01 19.28 -11.98
C GLU A 153 26.74 20.38 -13.04
N PHE A 154 25.56 20.35 -13.68
CA PHE A 154 25.13 21.35 -14.66
C PHE A 154 24.48 22.60 -14.06
N SER A 155 24.43 22.76 -12.73
CA SER A 155 23.91 23.98 -12.09
C SER A 155 24.96 25.11 -11.90
N ILE A 156 26.20 24.92 -12.37
CA ILE A 156 27.31 25.90 -12.25
C ILE A 156 27.56 26.66 -13.57
N VAL A 157 26.69 26.53 -14.56
CA VAL A 157 26.78 27.31 -15.81
C VAL A 157 25.51 28.10 -16.01
N ASP A 158 25.33 29.14 -15.18
CA ASP A 158 24.51 30.32 -15.46
C ASP A 158 25.14 31.55 -14.79
#